data_AF-A0AAD1R1L2-F1
#
_entry.id   AF-A0AAD1R1L2-F1
#
_cell.length_a   1.000
_cell.length_b   1.000
_cell.length_c   1.000
_cell.angle_alpha   90.00
_cell.angle_beta   90.00
_cell.angle_gamma   90.00
#
_symmetry.space_group_name_H-M   'P 1'
#
loop_
_entity.id
_entity.type
_entity.pdbx_description
1 polymer ?
#
loop_
_entity_poly.entity_id
_entity_poly.type
_entity_poly.pdbx_seq_one_letter_code
_entity_poly.pdbx_strand_id
1 'polypeptide(L)'
;ILVTPHSNESRLVGLVESNKTAALFLYTHRRMAICAEDVSLDQIVPLVQGISIEEVTSIEGLHILGSDIIVKIKSADIDLELKLPFGSHTQEFLQRVNFSLEGNKSDFEKSTPETFNPLHDVG
;
A
#
# COMPACT_ATOMS: atom_id res chain seq x y z
N ILE A 1 -0.40 11.44 4.22
CA ILE A 1 0.52 12.13 3.28
C ILE A 1 -0.31 12.69 2.13
N LEU A 2 0.02 13.89 1.62
CA LEU A 2 -0.62 14.41 0.40
C LEU A 2 -0.05 13.74 -0.84
N VAL A 3 -0.91 13.37 -1.76
CA VAL A 3 -0.59 12.60 -2.96
C VAL A 3 -1.26 13.24 -4.16
N THR A 4 -0.57 13.35 -5.28
CA THR A 4 -1.18 13.79 -6.54
C THR A 4 -1.23 12.62 -7.52
N PRO A 5 -2.41 12.17 -7.98
CA PRO A 5 -2.52 11.34 -9.16
C PRO A 5 -2.31 12.21 -10.42
N HIS A 6 -2.28 11.57 -11.58
CA HIS A 6 -2.15 12.23 -12.90
C HIS A 6 -3.23 13.29 -13.21
N SER A 7 -4.28 13.43 -12.38
CA SER A 7 -5.41 14.35 -12.60
C SER A 7 -5.28 15.74 -11.93
N ASN A 8 -4.11 16.12 -11.39
CA ASN A 8 -3.89 17.37 -10.64
C ASN A 8 -4.71 17.53 -9.33
N GLU A 9 -5.40 16.49 -8.87
CA GLU A 9 -6.18 16.52 -7.62
C GLU A 9 -5.38 15.99 -6.44
N SER A 10 -5.06 16.83 -5.45
CA SER A 10 -4.42 16.36 -4.23
C SER A 10 -5.36 15.46 -3.41
N ARG A 11 -4.82 14.36 -2.88
CA ARG A 11 -5.50 13.38 -2.04
C ARG A 11 -4.68 13.12 -0.80
N LEU A 12 -5.31 12.68 0.28
CA LEU A 12 -4.59 12.18 1.44
C LEU A 12 -4.53 10.66 1.37
N VAL A 13 -3.35 10.10 1.63
CA VAL A 13 -3.18 8.67 1.88
C VAL A 13 -2.82 8.43 3.34
N GLY A 14 -3.47 7.46 3.96
CA GLY A 14 -3.16 6.96 5.29
C GLY A 14 -3.06 5.44 5.28
N LEU A 15 -2.07 4.90 5.99
CA LEU A 15 -1.99 3.49 6.29
C LEU A 15 -2.77 3.24 7.58
N VAL A 16 -3.76 2.34 7.52
CA VAL A 16 -4.53 1.91 8.67
C VAL A 16 -4.18 0.46 8.95
N GLU A 17 -3.66 0.21 10.14
CA GLU A 17 -3.32 -1.12 10.63
C GLU A 17 -4.31 -1.52 11.73
N SER A 18 -4.86 -2.73 11.61
CA SER A 18 -5.62 -3.40 12.66
C SER A 18 -5.01 -4.78 12.84
N ASN A 19 -5.02 -5.34 14.05
CA ASN A 19 -4.31 -6.55 14.50
C ASN A 19 -3.68 -7.48 13.43
N LYS A 20 -4.43 -7.94 12.42
CA LYS A 20 -3.98 -8.87 11.36
C LYS A 20 -4.15 -8.38 9.92
N THR A 21 -4.52 -7.12 9.74
CA THR A 21 -4.88 -6.58 8.43
C THR A 21 -4.43 -5.13 8.32
N ALA A 22 -3.86 -4.78 7.19
CA ALA A 22 -3.53 -3.41 6.86
C ALA A 22 -4.25 -3.00 5.58
N ALA A 23 -4.56 -1.72 5.46
CA ALA A 23 -5.17 -1.15 4.27
C ALA A 23 -4.76 0.31 4.09
N LEU A 24 -4.68 0.75 2.85
CA LEU A 24 -4.50 2.15 2.51
C LEU A 24 -5.85 2.82 2.37
N PHE A 25 -6.03 3.94 3.06
CA PHE A 25 -7.20 4.77 3.00
C PHE A 25 -6.85 6.01 2.20
N LEU A 26 -7.53 6.21 1.08
CA LEU A 26 -7.45 7.41 0.28
C LEU A 26 -8.61 8.32 0.63
N TYR A 27 -8.29 9.56 0.93
CA TYR A 27 -9.27 10.58 1.23
C TYR A 27 -9.19 11.72 0.23
N THR A 28 -10.34 12.24 -0.15
CA THR A 28 -10.47 13.52 -0.84
C THR A 28 -10.55 14.64 0.19
N HIS A 29 -10.16 15.85 -0.21
CA HIS A 29 -10.31 17.03 0.61
C HIS A 29 -10.79 18.21 -0.25
N ARG A 30 -11.61 19.09 0.33
CA ARG A 30 -12.22 20.21 -0.41
C ARG A 30 -11.36 21.48 -0.45
N ARG A 31 -10.47 21.66 0.52
CA ARG A 31 -9.70 22.90 0.73
C ARG A 31 -8.21 22.60 0.89
N MET A 32 -7.35 23.55 0.52
CA MET A 32 -5.89 23.43 0.71
C MET A 32 -5.47 23.53 2.18
N ALA A 33 -6.18 24.31 2.99
CA ALA A 33 -6.10 24.21 4.44
C ALA A 33 -7.01 23.07 4.87
N ILE A 34 -6.42 21.96 5.31
CA ILE A 34 -7.13 20.71 5.56
C ILE A 34 -7.46 20.62 7.05
N CYS A 35 -8.74 20.71 7.38
CA CYS A 35 -9.26 20.34 8.70
C CYS A 35 -9.97 18.99 8.65
N ALA A 36 -10.20 18.36 9.80
CA ALA A 36 -10.81 17.04 9.87
C ALA A 36 -12.20 16.98 9.18
N GLU A 37 -12.96 18.07 9.24
CA GLU A 37 -14.27 18.22 8.59
C GLU A 37 -14.20 18.36 7.05
N ASP A 38 -13.04 18.70 6.50
CA ASP A 38 -12.85 18.88 5.06
C ASP A 38 -12.50 17.57 4.34
N VAL A 39 -12.29 16.48 5.09
CA VAL A 39 -11.77 15.21 4.60
C VAL A 39 -12.90 14.20 4.47
N SER A 40 -12.95 13.49 3.35
CA SER A 40 -13.91 12.41 3.11
C SER A 40 -13.20 11.18 2.59
N LEU A 41 -13.53 10.01 3.14
CA LEU A 41 -13.01 8.74 2.65
C LEU A 41 -13.53 8.51 1.23
N ASP A 42 -12.60 8.23 0.32
CA ASP A 42 -12.89 8.03 -1.10
C ASP A 42 -12.70 6.57 -1.49
N GLN A 43 -11.54 5.99 -1.15
CA GLN A 43 -11.22 4.61 -1.51
C GLN A 43 -10.47 3.90 -0.38
N ILE A 44 -10.74 2.60 -0.20
CA ILE A 44 -9.96 1.71 0.64
C ILE A 44 -9.26 0.70 -0.27
N VAL A 45 -7.95 0.54 -0.10
CA VAL A 45 -7.11 -0.43 -0.81
C VAL A 45 -6.54 -1.41 0.21
N PRO A 46 -7.12 -2.62 0.33
CA PRO A 46 -6.62 -3.65 1.26
C PRO A 46 -5.21 -4.11 0.90
N LEU A 47 -4.32 -4.21 1.89
CA LEU A 47 -2.97 -4.77 1.71
C LEU A 47 -3.00 -6.30 1.83
N VAL A 48 -3.71 -6.95 0.91
CA VAL A 48 -3.92 -8.41 0.85
C VAL A 48 -2.95 -9.08 -0.14
N GLN A 49 -2.92 -10.40 -0.15
CA GLN A 49 -2.07 -11.15 -1.08
C GLN A 49 -2.43 -10.85 -2.55
N GLY A 50 -1.39 -10.69 -3.37
CA GLY A 50 -1.55 -10.32 -4.79
C GLY A 50 -1.51 -8.81 -5.04
N ILE A 51 -1.45 -7.98 -4.00
CA ILE A 51 -1.11 -6.57 -4.16
C ILE A 51 0.41 -6.41 -4.31
N SER A 52 0.84 -5.58 -5.26
CA SER A 52 2.22 -5.11 -5.37
C SER A 52 2.27 -3.60 -5.22
N ILE A 53 3.33 -3.12 -4.56
CA ILE A 53 3.62 -1.70 -4.39
C ILE A 53 5.05 -1.50 -4.88
N GLU A 54 5.19 -0.74 -5.96
CA GLU A 54 6.44 -0.58 -6.70
C GLU A 54 6.76 0.89 -6.86
N GLU A 55 7.96 1.29 -6.44
CA GLU A 55 8.51 2.60 -6.75
C GLU A 55 8.90 2.65 -8.23
N VAL A 56 8.36 3.60 -8.97
CA VAL A 56 8.66 3.81 -10.39
C VAL A 56 9.82 4.80 -10.48
N THR A 57 10.99 4.29 -10.86
CA THR A 57 12.11 5.15 -11.25
C THR A 57 11.89 5.69 -12.66
N SER A 58 12.36 6.92 -12.91
CA SER A 58 12.24 7.55 -14.23
C SER A 58 12.95 6.74 -15.32
N ILE A 59 12.55 6.96 -16.58
CA ILE A 59 12.85 6.19 -17.80
C ILE A 59 14.36 5.92 -18.04
N GLU A 60 15.27 6.64 -17.38
CA GLU A 60 16.72 6.46 -17.51
C GLU A 60 17.38 5.75 -16.30
N GLY A 61 16.59 5.24 -15.35
CA GLY A 61 17.11 4.63 -14.12
C GLY A 61 17.80 5.63 -13.18
N LEU A 62 17.74 6.92 -13.50
CA LEU A 62 18.33 7.99 -12.71
C LEU A 62 17.32 8.46 -11.65
N HIS A 63 17.53 8.02 -10.41
CA HIS A 63 16.81 8.58 -9.26
C HIS A 63 17.34 9.98 -8.96
N ILE A 64 16.54 11.01 -9.22
CA ILE A 64 16.90 12.39 -8.89
C ILE A 64 16.72 12.56 -7.38
N LEU A 65 17.83 12.73 -6.66
CA LEU A 65 17.78 13.01 -5.23
C LEU A 65 16.99 14.30 -4.97
N GLY A 66 16.00 14.22 -4.08
CA GLY A 66 15.13 15.35 -3.76
C GLY A 66 13.89 15.46 -4.65
N SER A 67 13.67 14.55 -5.62
CA SER A 67 12.43 14.52 -6.38
C SER A 67 11.33 13.73 -5.67
N ASP A 68 10.08 14.08 -5.96
CA ASP A 68 8.91 13.29 -5.57
C ASP A 68 9.04 11.85 -6.07
N ILE A 69 8.43 10.94 -5.32
CA ILE A 69 8.48 9.49 -5.59
C ILE A 69 7.15 9.08 -6.22
N ILE A 70 7.21 8.38 -7.34
CA ILE A 70 6.03 7.78 -7.97
C ILE A 70 5.93 6.33 -7.50
N VAL A 71 4.77 5.96 -6.98
CA VAL A 71 4.48 4.61 -6.48
C VAL A 71 3.28 4.06 -7.23
N LYS A 72 3.43 2.86 -7.78
CA LYS A 72 2.34 2.11 -8.40
C LYS A 72 1.86 1.03 -7.46
N ILE A 73 0.56 0.98 -7.28
CA ILE A 73 -0.14 -0.02 -6.47
C ILE A 73 -1.01 -0.82 -7.42
N LYS A 74 -0.72 -2.12 -7.53
CA LYS A 74 -1.39 -3.01 -8.48
C LYS A 74 -1.94 -4.24 -7.79
N SER A 75 -3.13 -4.66 -8.19
CA SER A 75 -3.71 -5.97 -7.89
C SER A 75 -4.67 -6.36 -9.02
N ALA A 76 -5.39 -7.47 -8.89
CA ALA A 76 -6.34 -7.92 -9.91
C ALA A 76 -7.39 -6.85 -10.27
N ASP A 77 -7.85 -6.07 -9.28
CA ASP A 77 -8.93 -5.09 -9.44
C ASP A 77 -8.47 -3.64 -9.23
N ILE A 78 -7.18 -3.40 -9.02
CA ILE A 78 -6.63 -2.08 -8.65
C ILE A 78 -5.42 -1.77 -9.52
N ASP A 79 -5.43 -0.60 -10.17
CA ASP A 79 -4.26 0.01 -10.81
C ASP A 79 -4.24 1.49 -10.41
N LEU A 80 -3.41 1.82 -9.43
CA LEU A 80 -3.36 3.14 -8.79
C LEU A 80 -1.93 3.67 -8.82
N GLU A 81 -1.76 4.91 -9.27
CA GLU A 81 -0.48 5.61 -9.23
C GLU A 81 -0.54 6.80 -8.27
N LEU A 82 0.43 6.85 -7.38
CA LEU A 82 0.55 7.85 -6.32
C LEU A 82 1.87 8.59 -6.46
N LYS A 83 1.82 9.91 -6.68
CA LYS A 83 3.01 10.77 -6.57
C LYS A 83 3.11 11.31 -5.15
N LEU A 84 4.07 10.80 -4.40
CA LEU A 84 4.35 11.15 -3.02
C LEU A 84 5.43 12.24 -2.94
N PRO A 85 5.28 13.26 -2.09
CA PRO A 85 6.27 14.32 -1.96
C PRO A 85 7.61 13.77 -1.47
N PHE A 86 8.72 14.31 -1.94
CA PHE A 86 10.03 13.97 -1.37
C PHE A 86 10.06 14.31 0.14
N GLY A 87 10.58 13.40 0.96
CA GLY A 87 10.85 13.67 2.36
C GLY A 87 10.79 12.45 3.28
N SER A 88 11.14 12.67 4.54
CA SER A 88 11.20 11.64 5.57
C SER A 88 9.84 10.99 5.83
N HIS A 89 8.74 11.75 5.83
CA HIS A 89 7.40 11.20 6.02
C HIS A 89 7.02 10.21 4.92
N THR A 90 7.41 10.47 3.68
CA THR A 90 7.18 9.53 2.56
C THR A 90 8.00 8.26 2.74
N GLN A 91 9.26 8.37 3.12
CA GLN A 91 10.11 7.20 3.38
C GLN A 91 9.58 6.36 4.54
N GLU A 92 9.22 6.98 5.66
CA GLU A 92 8.63 6.29 6.82
C GLU A 92 7.33 5.58 6.45
N PHE A 93 6.46 6.25 5.68
CA PHE A 93 5.22 5.65 5.20
C PHE A 93 5.47 4.44 4.30
N LEU A 94 6.38 4.53 3.33
CA LEU A 94 6.69 3.42 2.44
C LEU A 94 7.31 2.23 3.19
N GLN A 95 8.22 2.49 4.12
CA GLN A 95 8.78 1.45 4.99
C GLN A 95 7.68 0.74 5.78
N ARG A 96 6.73 1.49 6.34
CA ARG A 96 5.65 0.92 7.14
C ARG A 96 4.67 0.11 6.29
N VAL A 97 4.33 0.61 5.10
CA VAL A 97 3.50 -0.12 4.13
C VAL A 97 4.16 -1.44 3.73
N ASN A 98 5.46 -1.43 3.43
CA ASN A 98 6.20 -2.65 3.10
C ASN A 98 6.23 -3.63 4.27
N PHE A 99 6.45 -3.14 5.49
CA PHE A 99 6.41 -3.98 6.69
C PHE A 99 5.03 -4.63 6.89
N SER A 100 3.94 -3.89 6.71
CA SER A 100 2.58 -4.46 6.81
C SER A 100 2.31 -5.51 5.72
N LEU A 101 2.86 -5.32 4.51
CA LEU A 101 2.76 -6.31 3.42
C LEU A 101 3.53 -7.59 3.71
N GLU A 102 4.73 -7.49 4.27
CA GLU A 102 5.55 -8.63 4.65
C GLU A 102 4.96 -9.40 5.83
N GLY A 103 4.44 -8.69 6.84
CA GLY A 103 3.70 -9.28 7.96
C GLY A 103 2.52 -10.14 7.49
N ASN A 104 1.72 -9.62 6.55
CA ASN A 104 0.58 -10.35 5.98
C ASN A 104 0.97 -11.58 5.13
N LYS A 105 2.20 -11.64 4.58
CA LYS A 105 2.69 -12.84 3.87
C LYS A 105 2.99 -13.98 4.83
N SER A 106 3.61 -13.69 5.97
CA SER A 106 4.03 -14.70 6.95
C SER A 106 2.88 -15.42 7.66
N ASP A 107 1.73 -14.76 7.81
CA ASP A 107 0.54 -15.36 8.42
C ASP A 107 -0.20 -16.32 7.47
N PHE A 108 -0.02 -16.17 6.16
CA PHE A 108 -0.61 -17.05 5.14
C PHE A 108 0.21 -18.34 4.91
N GLU A 109 1.52 -18.29 5.08
CA GLU A 109 2.40 -19.46 4.95
C GLU A 109 2.22 -20.47 6.11
N LYS A 110 1.56 -20.06 7.20
CA LYS A 110 1.14 -20.96 8.29
C LYS A 110 -0.16 -21.73 8.03
N SER A 111 -0.87 -21.46 6.93
CA SER A 111 -2.01 -22.28 6.49
C SER A 111 -1.60 -23.21 5.35
N THR A 112 -0.64 -24.09 5.58
CA THR A 112 -0.48 -25.29 4.74
C THR A 112 -1.59 -26.29 5.14
N PRO A 113 -2.34 -26.86 4.17
CA PRO A 113 -3.21 -27.99 4.47
C PRO A 113 -2.30 -29.15 4.89
N GLU A 114 -2.45 -29.61 6.12
CA GLU A 114 -1.78 -30.81 6.61
C GLU A 114 -1.93 -31.93 5.57
N THR A 115 -0.80 -32.45 5.12
CA THR A 115 -0.71 -33.60 4.24
C THR A 115 -1.47 -34.75 4.89
N PHE A 116 -2.70 -35.02 4.43
CA PHE A 116 -3.33 -36.30 4.65
C PHE A 116 -2.42 -37.35 4.00
N ASN A 117 -1.61 -38.02 4.82
CA ASN A 117 -0.90 -39.23 4.48
C ASN A 117 -1.75 -40.41 4.94
N PRO A 118 -2.52 -41.09 4.07
CA PRO A 118 -3.19 -42.33 4.45
C PRO A 118 -2.32 -43.49 3.96
N LEU A 119 -1.26 -43.84 4.69
CA LEU A 119 -0.66 -45.17 4.48
C LEU A 119 -0.20 -45.79 5.81
N HIS A 120 -0.74 -47.00 6.00
CA HIS A 120 -0.39 -48.05 6.94
C HIS A 120 -0.86 -47.90 8.39
N ASP A 121 -1.98 -48.55 8.69
CA ASP A 121 -1.93 -49.57 9.73
C ASP A 121 -2.58 -50.86 9.22
N VAL A 122 -1.79 -51.93 9.27
CA VAL A 122 -2.18 -53.32 8.96
C VAL A 122 -2.27 -53.99 10.32
N GLY A 123 -3.48 -54.40 10.70
CA GLY A 123 -3.77 -55.19 11.89
C GLY A 123 -5.06 -55.96 11.72
#